data_AF-A0A8N4EXW2-F1
#
_entry.id   AF-A0A8N4EXW2-F1
#
_cell.length_a   1.000
_cell.length_b   1.000
_cell.length_c   1.000
_cell.angle_alpha   90.00
_cell.angle_beta   90.00
_cell.angle_gamma   90.00
#
_symmetry.space_group_name_H-M   'P 1'
#
loop_
_entity.id
_entity.type
_entity.pdbx_description
1 polymer ?
#
loop_
_entity_poly.entity_id
_entity_poly.type
_entity_poly.pdbx_seq_one_letter_code
_entity_poly.pdbx_strand_id
1 'polypeptide(L)'
;MGAIKAAVGDAVITFLWVFCVSSVGALTTVIASALQVQGAAYSLVITTTLIFLLLFVFSPICDAIGGASFNPTGTAAFYAAGFGGDNLVSMALRFPAQAAGAVGGALAIAELMPRPYKHMLGGPSLKVDLHTGAAAEGVLTFCITLAVLWIVIKGPSSAFVKTWLLAVTTVTFVLAGAGYTGPSMNPANDLATERMIGIARKRGLYFFEDGSQSSKLVQDICLEFVFFLLIMQ
;
A
#
# COMPACT_ATOMS: atom_id res chain seq x y z
N MET A 1 -23.14 6.13 -0.92
CA MET A 1 -23.16 5.15 0.18
C MET A 1 -23.04 5.89 1.51
N GLY A 2 -23.66 5.45 2.59
CA GLY A 2 -23.45 6.09 3.90
C GLY A 2 -22.00 5.93 4.38
N ALA A 3 -21.45 6.95 5.04
CA ALA A 3 -20.04 6.99 5.45
C ALA A 3 -19.60 5.77 6.28
N ILE A 4 -20.48 5.25 7.15
CA ILE A 4 -20.22 4.05 7.96
C ILE A 4 -20.04 2.81 7.06
N LYS A 5 -20.89 2.63 6.06
CA LYS A 5 -20.80 1.47 5.16
C LYS A 5 -19.53 1.55 4.30
N ALA A 6 -19.12 2.74 3.89
CA ALA A 6 -17.84 2.97 3.22
C ALA A 6 -16.65 2.61 4.13
N ALA A 7 -16.65 3.06 5.39
CA ALA A 7 -15.61 2.73 6.36
C ALA A 7 -15.51 1.21 6.62
N VAL A 8 -16.63 0.50 6.73
CA VAL A 8 -16.61 -0.97 6.87
C VAL A 8 -16.03 -1.65 5.63
N GLY A 9 -16.44 -1.21 4.44
CA GLY A 9 -15.88 -1.72 3.18
C GLY A 9 -14.38 -1.50 3.08
N ASP A 10 -13.92 -0.31 3.46
CA ASP A 10 -12.50 0.07 3.54
C ASP A 10 -11.73 -0.84 4.50
N ALA A 11 -12.23 -1.07 5.72
CA ALA A 11 -11.55 -1.96 6.68
C ALA A 11 -11.37 -3.39 6.12
N VAL A 12 -12.41 -3.95 5.52
CA VAL A 12 -12.37 -5.31 4.95
C VAL A 12 -11.42 -5.37 3.76
N ILE A 13 -11.49 -4.40 2.86
CA ILE A 13 -10.65 -4.38 1.67
C ILE A 13 -9.19 -4.11 2.01
N THR A 14 -8.88 -3.19 2.91
CA THR A 14 -7.48 -2.97 3.34
C THR A 14 -6.93 -4.20 4.07
N PHE A 15 -7.73 -4.89 4.88
CA PHE A 15 -7.32 -6.15 5.50
C PHE A 15 -6.90 -7.18 4.45
N LEU A 16 -7.77 -7.44 3.47
CA LEU A 16 -7.51 -8.44 2.42
C LEU A 16 -6.34 -8.00 1.54
N TRP A 17 -6.27 -6.72 1.20
CA TRP A 17 -5.19 -6.15 0.40
C TRP A 17 -3.84 -6.34 1.07
N VAL A 18 -3.70 -5.95 2.34
CA VAL A 18 -2.43 -6.08 3.09
C VAL A 18 -2.04 -7.55 3.22
N PHE A 19 -3.00 -8.42 3.58
CA PHE A 19 -2.75 -9.85 3.66
C PHE A 19 -2.18 -10.43 2.35
N CYS A 20 -2.82 -10.09 1.21
CA CYS A 20 -2.41 -10.57 -0.10
C CYS A 20 -1.10 -9.94 -0.58
N VAL A 21 -0.95 -8.62 -0.51
CA VAL A 21 0.21 -7.91 -1.07
C VAL A 21 1.50 -8.27 -0.31
N SER A 22 1.43 -8.51 1.00
CA SER A 22 2.56 -8.99 1.80
C SER A 22 3.02 -10.41 1.42
N SER A 23 2.19 -11.18 0.71
CA SER A 23 2.58 -12.51 0.19
C SER A 23 3.26 -12.47 -1.17
N VAL A 24 3.25 -11.32 -1.87
CA VAL A 24 3.75 -11.21 -3.25
C VAL A 24 5.23 -11.57 -3.34
N GLY A 25 6.07 -11.12 -2.40
CA GLY A 25 7.50 -11.47 -2.40
C GLY A 25 7.73 -12.98 -2.32
N ALA A 26 7.06 -13.65 -1.38
CA ALA A 26 7.15 -15.10 -1.22
C ALA A 26 6.62 -15.85 -2.46
N LEU A 27 5.48 -15.42 -3.01
CA LEU A 27 4.91 -15.99 -4.23
C LEU A 27 5.85 -15.81 -5.43
N THR A 28 6.49 -14.64 -5.57
CA THR A 28 7.50 -14.42 -6.61
C THR A 28 8.62 -15.44 -6.51
N THR A 29 9.16 -15.68 -5.31
CA THR A 29 10.21 -16.68 -5.10
C THR A 29 9.75 -18.10 -5.43
N VAL A 30 8.54 -18.47 -5.01
CA VAL A 30 7.96 -19.80 -5.31
C VAL A 30 7.77 -20.00 -6.81
N ILE A 31 7.17 -19.02 -7.49
CA ILE A 31 6.89 -19.09 -8.94
C ILE A 31 8.20 -19.11 -9.74
N ALA A 32 9.17 -18.26 -9.40
CA ALA A 32 10.47 -18.25 -10.07
C ALA A 32 11.18 -19.61 -9.95
N SER A 33 11.12 -20.22 -8.75
CA SER A 33 11.68 -21.55 -8.51
C SER A 33 10.95 -22.64 -9.29
N ALA A 34 9.62 -22.60 -9.33
CA ALA A 34 8.80 -23.57 -10.07
C ALA A 34 9.01 -23.48 -11.59
N LEU A 35 9.24 -22.29 -12.13
CA LEU A 35 9.55 -22.05 -13.54
C LEU A 35 11.03 -22.26 -13.87
N GLN A 36 11.87 -22.53 -12.87
CA GLN A 36 13.32 -22.67 -13.01
C GLN A 36 13.99 -21.44 -13.66
N VAL A 37 13.46 -20.24 -13.39
CA VAL A 37 13.99 -18.97 -13.90
C VAL A 37 14.74 -18.23 -12.80
N GLN A 38 15.84 -17.56 -13.18
CA GLN A 38 16.67 -16.79 -12.25
C GLN A 38 17.02 -15.44 -12.86
N GLY A 39 17.08 -14.42 -12.00
CA GLY A 39 17.47 -13.06 -12.38
C GLY A 39 16.43 -12.01 -12.02
N ALA A 40 16.91 -10.78 -11.90
CA ALA A 40 16.09 -9.64 -11.50
C ALA A 40 14.94 -9.37 -12.49
N ALA A 41 15.18 -9.52 -13.79
CA ALA A 41 14.17 -9.30 -14.82
C ALA A 41 12.97 -10.26 -14.67
N TYR A 42 13.20 -11.56 -14.45
CA TYR A 42 12.12 -12.52 -14.25
C TYR A 42 11.35 -12.27 -12.95
N SER A 43 12.06 -11.97 -11.87
CA SER A 43 11.44 -11.61 -10.58
C SER A 43 10.56 -10.37 -10.70
N LEU A 44 11.00 -9.39 -11.49
CA LEU A 44 10.27 -8.16 -11.76
C LEU A 44 9.00 -8.42 -12.57
N VAL A 45 9.08 -9.23 -13.64
CA VAL A 45 7.92 -9.59 -14.45
C VAL A 45 6.90 -10.35 -13.60
N ILE A 46 7.33 -11.36 -12.83
CA ILE A 46 6.44 -12.14 -11.96
C ILE A 46 5.75 -11.23 -10.93
N THR A 47 6.54 -10.39 -10.24
CA THR A 47 6.00 -9.45 -9.24
C THR A 47 5.00 -8.48 -9.87
N THR A 48 5.31 -7.92 -11.03
CA THR A 48 4.41 -7.00 -11.74
C THR A 48 3.12 -7.70 -12.16
N THR A 49 3.20 -8.93 -12.65
CA THR A 49 2.02 -9.74 -12.98
C THR A 49 1.19 -10.05 -11.74
N LEU A 50 1.79 -10.40 -10.60
CA LEU A 50 1.05 -10.63 -9.35
C LEU A 50 0.34 -9.37 -8.85
N ILE A 51 1.01 -8.22 -8.87
CA ILE A 51 0.39 -6.92 -8.52
C ILE A 51 -0.73 -6.57 -9.50
N PHE A 52 -0.53 -6.80 -10.79
CA PHE A 52 -1.58 -6.62 -11.79
C PHE A 52 -2.80 -7.48 -11.48
N LEU A 53 -2.62 -8.78 -11.19
CA LEU A 53 -3.72 -9.69 -10.87
C LEU A 53 -4.45 -9.24 -9.59
N LEU A 54 -3.72 -8.81 -8.56
CA LEU A 54 -4.33 -8.24 -7.36
C LEU A 54 -5.18 -7.01 -7.68
N LEU A 55 -4.62 -6.02 -8.38
CA LEU A 55 -5.37 -4.82 -8.77
C LEU A 55 -6.56 -5.16 -9.66
N PHE A 56 -6.43 -6.13 -10.57
CA PHE A 56 -7.48 -6.56 -11.49
C PHE A 56 -8.65 -7.22 -10.77
N VAL A 57 -8.39 -7.90 -9.64
CA VAL A 57 -9.42 -8.51 -8.79
C VAL A 57 -10.01 -7.49 -7.80
N PHE A 58 -9.15 -6.74 -7.10
CA PHE A 58 -9.61 -5.83 -6.05
C PHE A 58 -10.37 -4.62 -6.59
N SER A 59 -9.96 -4.05 -7.73
CA SER A 59 -10.61 -2.85 -8.28
C SER A 59 -12.12 -3.04 -8.53
N PRO A 60 -12.59 -4.08 -9.27
CA PRO A 60 -14.02 -4.28 -9.46
C PRO A 60 -14.75 -4.64 -8.16
N ILE A 61 -14.11 -5.30 -7.20
CA ILE A 61 -14.70 -5.58 -5.89
C ILE A 61 -14.93 -4.27 -5.12
N CYS A 62 -13.93 -3.38 -5.11
CA CYS A 62 -14.01 -2.05 -4.49
C CYS A 62 -15.21 -1.26 -5.04
N ASP A 63 -15.35 -1.24 -6.37
CA ASP A 63 -16.47 -0.59 -7.05
C ASP A 63 -17.81 -1.24 -6.66
N ALA A 64 -17.89 -2.57 -6.70
CA ALA A 64 -19.10 -3.33 -6.40
C ALA A 64 -19.60 -3.13 -4.96
N ILE A 65 -18.71 -2.95 -3.99
CA ILE A 65 -19.08 -2.70 -2.59
C ILE A 65 -19.27 -1.21 -2.27
N GLY A 66 -19.34 -0.36 -3.30
CA GLY A 66 -19.72 1.05 -3.19
C GLY A 66 -18.53 2.02 -3.12
N GLY A 67 -17.44 1.68 -3.80
CA GLY A 67 -16.23 2.52 -3.90
C GLY A 67 -15.36 2.44 -2.65
N ALA A 68 -15.20 1.24 -2.07
CA ALA A 68 -14.23 1.03 -1.00
C ALA A 68 -12.80 1.31 -1.50
N SER A 69 -11.90 1.63 -0.60
CA SER A 69 -10.51 1.96 -0.90
C SER A 69 -9.58 1.34 0.15
N PHE A 70 -8.44 0.83 -0.31
CA PHE A 70 -7.38 0.29 0.53
C PHE A 70 -6.19 1.25 0.73
N ASN A 71 -6.28 2.46 0.18
CA ASN A 71 -5.19 3.44 0.23
C ASN A 71 -5.71 4.82 0.69
N PRO A 72 -5.32 5.28 1.88
CA PRO A 72 -5.76 6.59 2.41
C PRO A 72 -5.27 7.74 1.55
N THR A 73 -4.04 7.67 1.03
CA THR A 73 -3.46 8.68 0.14
C THR A 73 -4.26 8.79 -1.16
N GLY A 74 -4.61 7.66 -1.76
CA GLY A 74 -5.46 7.63 -2.95
C GLY A 74 -6.84 8.27 -2.68
N THR A 75 -7.45 7.91 -1.56
CA THR A 75 -8.75 8.44 -1.13
C THR A 75 -8.70 9.97 -0.97
N ALA A 76 -7.66 10.50 -0.30
CA ALA A 76 -7.47 11.93 -0.12
C ALA A 76 -7.20 12.66 -1.45
N ALA A 77 -6.40 12.06 -2.34
CA ALA A 77 -6.07 12.65 -3.63
C ALA A 77 -7.30 12.76 -4.55
N PHE A 78 -8.15 11.73 -4.61
CA PHE A 78 -9.40 11.79 -5.37
C PHE A 78 -10.34 12.86 -4.80
N TYR A 79 -10.49 12.94 -3.47
CA TYR A 79 -11.25 14.00 -2.83
C TYR A 79 -10.72 15.40 -3.19
N ALA A 80 -9.41 15.62 -3.06
CA ALA A 80 -8.79 16.91 -3.34
C ALA A 80 -8.90 17.32 -4.83
N ALA A 81 -8.88 16.34 -5.73
CA ALA A 81 -9.10 16.54 -7.16
C ALA A 81 -10.58 16.79 -7.53
N GLY A 82 -11.49 16.83 -6.55
CA GLY A 82 -12.93 16.98 -6.79
C GLY A 82 -13.57 15.76 -7.46
N PHE A 83 -12.97 14.58 -7.28
CA PHE A 83 -13.41 13.33 -7.90
C PHE A 83 -13.95 12.35 -6.86
N GLY A 84 -15.12 11.75 -7.14
CA GLY A 84 -15.81 10.86 -6.22
C GLY A 84 -16.86 11.56 -5.36
N GLY A 85 -17.43 10.82 -4.40
CA GLY A 85 -18.52 11.28 -3.54
C GLY A 85 -18.14 11.46 -2.07
N ASP A 86 -16.85 11.47 -1.75
CA ASP A 86 -16.36 11.61 -0.38
C ASP A 86 -16.40 13.07 0.10
N ASN A 87 -16.46 13.24 1.43
CA ASN A 87 -16.38 14.53 2.11
C ASN A 87 -15.54 14.38 3.39
N LEU A 88 -15.27 15.49 4.09
CA LEU A 88 -14.46 15.48 5.31
C LEU A 88 -14.96 14.47 6.37
N VAL A 89 -16.28 14.36 6.53
CA VAL A 89 -16.87 13.43 7.51
C VAL A 89 -16.71 11.98 7.08
N SER A 90 -16.87 11.67 5.78
CA SER A 90 -16.62 10.31 5.29
C SER A 90 -15.15 9.94 5.41
N MET A 91 -14.23 10.83 5.05
CA MET A 91 -12.79 10.60 5.18
C MET A 91 -12.34 10.36 6.63
N ALA A 92 -12.89 11.13 7.59
CA ALA A 92 -12.60 10.96 9.01
C ALA A 92 -12.97 9.57 9.55
N LEU A 93 -13.97 8.91 8.97
CA LEU A 93 -14.35 7.54 9.32
C LEU A 93 -13.55 6.48 8.54
N ARG A 94 -13.23 6.79 7.29
CA ARG A 94 -12.57 5.86 6.35
C ARG A 94 -11.09 5.65 6.68
N PHE A 95 -10.33 6.71 6.97
CA PHE A 95 -8.89 6.55 7.24
C PHE A 95 -8.59 5.67 8.46
N PRO A 96 -9.26 5.83 9.62
CA PRO A 96 -9.08 4.93 10.75
C PRO A 96 -9.50 3.49 10.43
N ALA A 97 -10.53 3.31 9.61
CA ALA A 97 -10.99 1.99 9.21
C ALA A 97 -9.98 1.28 8.29
N GLN A 98 -9.39 1.98 7.32
CA GLN A 98 -8.31 1.46 6.48
C GLN A 98 -7.08 1.10 7.34
N ALA A 99 -6.70 1.96 8.28
CA ALA A 99 -5.62 1.69 9.22
C ALA A 99 -5.88 0.42 10.06
N ALA A 100 -7.09 0.26 10.61
CA ALA A 100 -7.47 -0.92 11.37
C ALA A 100 -7.47 -2.19 10.50
N GLY A 101 -8.00 -2.10 9.29
CA GLY A 101 -7.98 -3.18 8.30
C GLY A 101 -6.55 -3.63 8.00
N ALA A 102 -5.67 -2.67 7.70
CA ALA A 102 -4.26 -2.94 7.42
C ALA A 102 -3.58 -3.68 8.57
N VAL A 103 -3.70 -3.18 9.81
CA VAL A 103 -3.15 -3.84 11.01
C VAL A 103 -3.67 -5.27 11.14
N GLY A 104 -4.96 -5.50 10.90
CA GLY A 104 -5.54 -6.84 10.93
C GLY A 104 -4.94 -7.75 9.86
N GLY A 105 -4.83 -7.28 8.61
CA GLY A 105 -4.32 -8.07 7.49
C GLY A 105 -2.85 -8.45 7.69
N ALA A 106 -2.08 -7.50 8.21
CA ALA A 106 -0.71 -7.68 8.62
C ALA A 106 -0.58 -8.76 9.71
N LEU A 107 -1.31 -8.63 10.83
CA LEU A 107 -1.27 -9.64 11.88
C LEU A 107 -1.67 -11.04 11.40
N ALA A 108 -2.66 -11.12 10.50
CA ALA A 108 -3.07 -12.38 9.90
C ALA A 108 -1.96 -13.01 9.06
N ILE A 109 -1.25 -12.24 8.23
CA ILE A 109 -0.17 -12.79 7.41
C ILE A 109 1.07 -13.14 8.24
N ALA A 110 1.38 -12.41 9.32
CA ALA A 110 2.46 -12.77 10.24
C ALA A 110 2.26 -14.14 10.90
N GLU A 111 1.01 -14.47 11.19
CA GLU A 111 0.65 -15.78 11.74
C GLU A 111 0.72 -16.87 10.66
N LEU A 112 0.13 -16.61 9.49
CA LEU A 112 -0.09 -17.61 8.44
C LEU A 112 1.08 -17.84 7.49
N MET A 113 2.04 -16.91 7.39
CA MET A 113 3.17 -17.03 6.48
C MET A 113 4.03 -18.27 6.81
N PRO A 114 4.37 -19.12 5.82
CA PRO A 114 5.21 -20.28 6.07
C PRO A 114 6.60 -19.88 6.60
N ARG A 115 7.17 -20.69 7.51
CA ARG A 115 8.46 -20.43 8.17
C ARG A 115 9.59 -20.02 7.21
N PRO A 116 9.80 -20.66 6.04
CA PRO A 116 10.87 -20.27 5.12
C PRO A 116 10.74 -18.84 4.58
N TYR A 117 9.51 -18.30 4.52
CA TYR A 117 9.22 -16.99 3.93
C TYR A 117 8.88 -15.93 4.99
N LYS A 118 8.82 -16.26 6.29
CA LYS A 118 8.52 -15.28 7.36
C LYS A 118 9.49 -14.10 7.37
N HIS A 119 10.76 -14.33 7.05
CA HIS A 119 11.77 -13.28 6.95
C HIS A 119 11.48 -12.26 5.83
N MET A 120 10.61 -12.59 4.87
CA MET A 120 10.21 -11.70 3.78
C MET A 120 9.06 -10.76 4.19
N LEU A 121 8.47 -10.95 5.38
CA LEU A 121 7.51 -10.02 5.96
C LEU A 121 8.26 -8.83 6.56
N GLY A 122 8.94 -8.05 5.72
CA GLY A 122 9.55 -6.78 6.09
C GLY A 122 8.59 -5.61 5.83
N GLY A 123 8.75 -4.53 6.58
CA GLY A 123 8.14 -3.24 6.27
C GLY A 123 9.13 -2.28 5.63
N PRO A 124 8.68 -1.04 5.36
CA PRO A 124 9.59 0.06 5.11
C PRO A 124 10.69 0.14 6.17
N SER A 125 11.91 0.32 5.71
CA SER A 125 13.10 0.46 6.55
C SER A 125 13.92 1.62 6.02
N LEU A 126 14.18 2.57 6.92
CA LEU A 126 14.91 3.79 6.63
C LEU A 126 16.39 3.46 6.41
N LYS A 127 16.88 3.64 5.19
CA LYS A 127 18.28 3.38 4.78
C LYS A 127 19.13 4.64 4.69
N VAL A 128 18.49 5.80 4.82
CA VAL A 128 19.10 7.13 4.78
C VAL A 128 18.81 7.88 6.08
N ASP A 129 19.32 9.09 6.26
CA ASP A 129 18.91 9.90 7.40
C ASP A 129 17.42 10.27 7.33
N LEU A 130 16.86 10.66 8.46
CA LEU A 130 15.43 10.95 8.58
C LEU A 130 14.96 12.05 7.62
N HIS A 131 15.73 13.11 7.43
CA HIS A 131 15.31 14.24 6.57
C HIS A 131 15.31 13.83 5.11
N THR A 132 16.34 13.11 4.67
CA THR A 132 16.40 12.59 3.29
C THR A 132 15.31 11.55 3.06
N GLY A 133 15.04 10.67 4.03
CA GLY A 133 13.97 9.68 3.96
C GLY A 133 12.59 10.32 3.86
N ALA A 134 12.34 11.36 4.67
CA ALA A 134 11.12 12.17 4.59
C ALA A 134 10.93 12.78 3.21
N ALA A 135 11.95 13.48 2.71
CA ALA A 135 11.88 14.13 1.41
C ALA A 135 11.65 13.10 0.28
N ALA A 136 12.33 11.96 0.34
CA ALA A 136 12.17 10.88 -0.63
C ALA A 136 10.74 10.31 -0.63
N GLU A 137 10.18 9.97 0.55
CA GLU A 137 8.81 9.48 0.67
C GLU A 137 7.78 10.50 0.22
N GLY A 138 7.96 11.79 0.54
CA GLY A 138 7.10 12.87 0.08
C GLY A 138 7.07 12.96 -1.44
N VAL A 139 8.25 12.97 -2.09
CA VAL A 139 8.36 13.02 -3.56
C VAL A 139 7.82 11.76 -4.21
N LEU A 140 8.14 10.57 -3.70
CA LEU A 140 7.64 9.30 -4.22
C LEU A 140 6.13 9.23 -4.13
N THR A 141 5.57 9.56 -2.95
CA THR A 141 4.12 9.55 -2.69
C THR A 141 3.40 10.58 -3.56
N PHE A 142 3.95 11.77 -3.75
CA PHE A 142 3.39 12.77 -4.66
C PHE A 142 3.37 12.26 -6.11
N CYS A 143 4.50 11.77 -6.61
CA CYS A 143 4.64 11.34 -8.00
C CYS A 143 3.76 10.13 -8.34
N ILE A 144 3.72 9.11 -7.46
CA ILE A 144 2.86 7.94 -7.66
C ILE A 144 1.38 8.35 -7.61
N THR A 145 1.00 9.22 -6.68
CA THR A 145 -0.39 9.68 -6.54
C THR A 145 -0.84 10.46 -7.76
N LEU A 146 0.00 11.36 -8.29
CA LEU A 146 -0.27 12.10 -9.51
C LEU A 146 -0.41 11.17 -10.72
N ALA A 147 0.49 10.18 -10.84
CA ALA A 147 0.44 9.18 -11.91
C ALA A 147 -0.84 8.33 -11.83
N VAL A 148 -1.21 7.85 -10.64
CA VAL A 148 -2.44 7.08 -10.41
C VAL A 148 -3.67 7.92 -10.76
N LEU A 149 -3.73 9.17 -10.31
CA LEU A 149 -4.84 10.08 -10.61
C LEU A 149 -4.98 10.29 -12.12
N TRP A 150 -3.86 10.53 -12.81
CA TRP A 150 -3.82 10.66 -14.27
C TRP A 150 -4.31 9.40 -14.97
N ILE A 151 -3.82 8.22 -14.58
CA ILE A 151 -4.22 6.94 -15.18
C ILE A 151 -5.70 6.65 -14.95
N VAL A 152 -6.25 6.97 -13.77
CA VAL A 152 -7.66 6.71 -13.47
C VAL A 152 -8.58 7.65 -14.25
N ILE A 153 -8.29 8.96 -14.24
CA ILE A 153 -9.13 10.00 -14.84
C ILE A 153 -8.95 10.13 -16.35
N LYS A 154 -7.71 10.08 -16.85
CA LYS A 154 -7.34 10.33 -18.25
C LYS A 154 -6.76 9.11 -18.96
N GLY A 155 -6.57 8.00 -18.26
CA GLY A 155 -5.99 6.79 -18.85
C GLY A 155 -6.93 6.07 -19.82
N PRO A 156 -6.48 4.92 -20.35
CA PRO A 156 -7.17 4.20 -21.42
C PRO A 156 -8.56 3.71 -20.99
N SER A 157 -9.46 3.55 -21.97
CA SER A 157 -10.81 3.02 -21.76
C SER A 157 -10.83 1.54 -21.37
N SER A 158 -9.82 0.78 -21.81
CA SER A 158 -9.63 -0.62 -21.46
C SER A 158 -9.27 -0.78 -19.98
N ALA A 159 -10.13 -1.45 -19.21
CA ALA A 159 -9.87 -1.77 -17.80
C ALA A 159 -8.60 -2.62 -17.62
N PHE A 160 -8.33 -3.53 -18.54
CA PHE A 160 -7.12 -4.35 -18.54
C PHE A 160 -5.86 -3.47 -18.68
N VAL A 161 -5.80 -2.61 -19.69
CA VAL A 161 -4.63 -1.76 -19.94
C VAL A 161 -4.47 -0.73 -18.81
N LYS A 162 -5.58 -0.16 -18.32
CA LYS A 162 -5.55 0.76 -17.18
C LYS A 162 -4.95 0.10 -15.94
N THR A 163 -5.38 -1.12 -15.62
CA THR A 163 -4.87 -1.88 -14.46
C THR A 163 -3.41 -2.28 -14.65
N TRP A 164 -3.01 -2.64 -15.88
CA TRP A 164 -1.62 -2.92 -16.20
C TRP A 164 -0.71 -1.70 -15.98
N LEU A 165 -1.15 -0.52 -16.42
CA LEU A 165 -0.44 0.73 -16.18
C LEU A 165 -0.31 1.02 -14.68
N LEU A 166 -1.39 0.86 -13.90
CA LEU A 166 -1.34 1.02 -12.44
C LEU A 166 -0.33 0.07 -11.78
N ALA A 167 -0.27 -1.19 -12.22
CA ALA A 167 0.67 -2.18 -11.71
C ALA A 167 2.13 -1.81 -12.03
N VAL A 168 2.43 -1.48 -13.29
CA VAL A 168 3.78 -1.08 -13.74
C VAL A 168 4.24 0.19 -13.01
N THR A 169 3.36 1.20 -12.91
CA THR A 169 3.62 2.43 -12.16
C THR A 169 3.94 2.13 -10.70
N THR A 170 3.11 1.31 -10.04
CA THR A 170 3.32 0.93 -8.64
C THR A 170 4.68 0.27 -8.45
N VAL A 171 5.01 -0.74 -9.25
CA VAL A 171 6.28 -1.45 -9.14
C VAL A 171 7.47 -0.53 -9.44
N THR A 172 7.37 0.36 -10.42
CA THR A 172 8.43 1.30 -10.78
C THR A 172 8.76 2.24 -9.61
N PHE A 173 7.75 2.80 -8.96
CA PHE A 173 7.96 3.64 -7.77
C PHE A 173 8.43 2.83 -6.57
N VAL A 174 7.98 1.58 -6.42
CA VAL A 174 8.52 0.67 -5.39
C VAL A 174 10.03 0.45 -5.57
N LEU A 175 10.48 0.23 -6.80
CA LEU A 175 11.91 0.06 -7.08
C LEU A 175 12.69 1.36 -6.89
N ALA A 176 12.14 2.49 -7.32
CA ALA A 176 12.78 3.79 -7.17
C ALA A 176 12.99 4.18 -5.69
N GLY A 177 12.04 3.85 -4.82
CA GLY A 177 12.12 4.14 -3.39
C GLY A 177 12.89 3.12 -2.56
N ALA A 178 13.18 1.93 -3.10
CA ALA A 178 13.76 0.81 -2.34
C ALA A 178 15.13 1.13 -1.72
N GLY A 179 15.88 2.07 -2.31
CA GLY A 179 17.17 2.53 -1.81
C GLY A 179 17.09 3.51 -0.64
N TYR A 180 15.95 4.15 -0.41
CA TYR A 180 15.78 5.21 0.59
C TYR A 180 15.05 4.71 1.83
N THR A 181 13.86 4.15 1.65
CA THR A 181 12.92 3.89 2.75
C THR A 181 12.22 2.53 2.65
N GLY A 182 12.39 1.78 1.56
CA GLY A 182 11.62 0.53 1.35
C GLY A 182 10.14 0.87 1.16
N PRO A 183 9.79 1.51 0.05
CA PRO A 183 8.83 2.61 -0.03
C PRO A 183 7.47 2.32 0.58
N SER A 184 7.03 3.24 1.41
CA SER A 184 5.79 3.13 2.17
C SER A 184 4.59 3.43 1.29
N MET A 185 4.52 4.63 0.69
CA MET A 185 3.53 5.13 -0.30
C MET A 185 2.04 4.90 0.04
N ASN A 186 1.75 4.29 1.19
CA ASN A 186 0.44 3.97 1.74
C ASN A 186 0.59 3.91 3.28
N PRO A 187 0.13 4.95 3.99
CA PRO A 187 0.22 5.02 5.46
C PRO A 187 -0.41 3.84 6.20
N ALA A 188 -1.45 3.22 5.63
CA ALA A 188 -2.11 2.09 6.26
C ALA A 188 -1.18 0.87 6.30
N ASN A 189 -0.43 0.62 5.22
CA ASN A 189 0.52 -0.50 5.14
C ASN A 189 1.69 -0.33 6.13
N ASP A 190 2.15 0.90 6.31
CA ASP A 190 3.24 1.23 7.22
C ASP A 190 2.86 1.00 8.68
N LEU A 191 1.74 1.62 9.10
CA LEU A 191 1.20 1.47 10.44
C LEU A 191 0.94 0.00 10.80
N ALA A 192 0.43 -0.76 9.84
CA ALA A 192 0.19 -2.18 10.00
C ALA A 192 1.47 -2.96 10.29
N THR A 193 2.55 -2.62 9.58
CA THR A 193 3.83 -3.30 9.73
C THR A 193 4.51 -2.91 11.04
N GLU A 194 4.50 -1.64 11.44
CA GLU A 194 5.01 -1.22 12.75
C GLU A 194 4.30 -1.96 13.89
N ARG A 195 2.96 -2.07 13.82
CA ARG A 195 2.18 -2.72 14.86
C ARG A 195 2.44 -4.22 14.92
N MET A 196 2.59 -4.89 13.78
CA MET A 196 3.05 -6.27 13.71
C MET A 196 4.39 -6.47 14.41
N ILE A 197 5.39 -5.65 14.07
CA ILE A 197 6.74 -5.74 14.63
C ILE A 197 6.71 -5.54 16.14
N GLY A 198 5.95 -4.56 16.62
CA GLY A 198 5.76 -4.32 18.05
C GLY A 198 5.10 -5.49 18.79
N ILE A 199 4.12 -6.17 18.18
CA ILE A 199 3.47 -7.36 18.76
C ILE A 199 4.39 -8.59 18.70
N ALA A 200 5.09 -8.80 17.58
CA ALA A 200 6.08 -9.87 17.41
C ALA A 200 7.20 -9.75 18.46
N ARG A 201 7.69 -8.54 18.70
CA ARG A 201 8.67 -8.23 19.77
C ARG A 201 8.13 -8.61 21.15
N LYS A 202 6.88 -8.24 21.48
CA LYS A 202 6.24 -8.62 22.76
C LYS A 202 6.06 -10.14 22.90
N ARG A 203 6.01 -10.89 21.80
CA ARG A 203 5.87 -12.35 21.79
C ARG A 203 7.22 -13.09 21.67
N GLY A 204 8.36 -12.39 21.72
CA GLY A 204 9.69 -13.01 21.60
C GLY A 204 9.99 -13.57 20.19
N LEU A 205 9.29 -13.09 19.16
CA LEU A 205 9.51 -13.47 17.76
C LEU A 205 10.52 -12.49 17.15
N TYR A 206 11.82 -12.77 17.31
CA TYR A 206 12.95 -11.90 16.91
C TYR A 206 13.24 -11.85 15.39
N PHE A 207 12.30 -12.24 14.54
CA PHE A 207 12.52 -12.38 13.10
C PHE A 207 12.27 -11.11 12.28
N PHE A 208 11.92 -9.98 12.91
CA PHE A 208 11.55 -8.74 12.22
C PHE A 208 12.57 -7.61 12.50
N GLU A 209 13.19 -7.07 11.44
CA GLU A 209 14.10 -5.91 11.50
C GLU A 209 13.34 -4.59 11.75
N ASP A 210 14.05 -3.60 12.32
CA ASP A 210 13.50 -2.33 12.82
C ASP A 210 13.03 -1.40 11.68
N GLY A 211 11.75 -1.01 11.71
CA GLY A 211 11.14 -0.01 10.83
C GLY A 211 10.62 1.24 11.57
N SER A 212 10.88 1.36 12.88
CA SER A 212 10.11 2.24 13.77
C SER A 212 10.28 3.76 13.59
N GLN A 213 11.27 4.22 12.83
CA GLN A 213 11.42 5.65 12.50
C GLN A 213 10.74 6.06 11.18
N SER A 214 10.55 5.13 10.24
CA SER A 214 9.93 5.44 8.94
C SER A 214 8.42 5.65 9.05
N SER A 215 7.76 4.88 9.93
CA SER A 215 6.31 4.84 10.04
C SER A 215 5.67 6.13 10.57
N LYS A 216 6.25 6.71 11.62
CA LYS A 216 5.79 8.00 12.17
C LYS A 216 5.97 9.13 11.16
N LEU A 217 7.08 9.13 10.44
CA LEU A 217 7.41 10.14 9.45
C LEU A 217 6.48 10.09 8.23
N VAL A 218 6.15 8.89 7.73
CA VAL A 218 5.21 8.73 6.62
C VAL A 218 3.77 9.05 7.06
N GLN A 219 3.39 8.71 8.29
CA GLN A 219 2.12 9.17 8.86
C GLN A 219 2.06 10.69 8.94
N ASP A 220 3.12 11.35 9.43
CA ASP A 220 3.20 12.80 9.53
C ASP A 220 3.21 13.47 8.15
N ILE A 221 3.96 12.94 7.17
CA ILE A 221 3.98 13.44 5.78
C ILE A 221 2.65 13.22 5.07
N CYS A 222 1.98 12.09 5.27
CA CYS A 222 0.68 11.87 4.64
C CYS A 222 -0.42 12.67 5.33
N LEU A 223 -0.35 12.87 6.65
CA LEU A 223 -1.22 13.83 7.34
C LEU A 223 -0.96 15.25 6.84
N GLU A 224 0.30 15.68 6.69
CA GLU A 224 0.66 17.00 6.16
C GLU A 224 0.29 17.15 4.69
N PHE A 225 0.40 16.12 3.85
CA PHE A 225 -0.01 16.15 2.45
C PHE A 225 -1.54 16.22 2.31
N VAL A 226 -2.27 15.48 3.15
CA VAL A 226 -3.73 15.61 3.29
C VAL A 226 -4.08 17.02 3.78
N PHE A 227 -3.34 17.56 4.76
CA PHE A 227 -3.51 18.92 5.27
C PHE A 227 -3.21 19.98 4.20
N PHE A 228 -2.17 19.78 3.39
CA PHE A 228 -1.75 20.66 2.30
C PHE A 228 -2.78 20.66 1.17
N LEU A 229 -3.30 19.49 0.80
CA LEU A 229 -4.40 19.35 -0.16
C LEU A 229 -5.72 19.95 0.38
N LEU A 230 -5.95 19.90 1.70
CA LEU A 230 -7.11 20.51 2.36
C LEU A 230 -7.00 22.04 2.50
N ILE A 231 -5.79 22.60 2.61
CA ILE A 231 -5.54 24.05 2.66
C ILE A 231 -5.59 24.69 1.27
N MET A 232 -5.40 23.92 0.20
CA MET A 232 -5.46 24.40 -1.19
C MET A 232 -6.89 24.50 -1.75
N GLN A 233 -7.93 24.26 -0.95
CA GLN A 233 -9.36 24.51 -1.26
C GLN A 233 -9.89 25.73 -0.52
#